data_AF-W5VJ21-F1
#
_entry.id   AF-W5VJ21-F1
#
_cell.length_a   1.000
_cell.length_b   1.000
_cell.length_c   1.000
_cell.angle_alpha   90.00
_cell.angle_beta   90.00
_cell.angle_gamma   90.00
#
_symmetry.space_group_name_H-M   'P 1'
#
loop_
_entity.id
_entity.type
_entity.pdbx_description
1 polymer ?
#
loop_
_entity_poly.entity_id
_entity_poly.type
_entity_poly.pdbx_seq_one_letter_code
_entity_poly.pdbx_strand_id
1 'polypeptide(L)'
;AFTMFLSAEFSSLLLSHYFYLMYRVGTRVQTCLTAAVYRKTLRLSNAARREKTVGEIVNLMAIDIDRFQQITPQTMQYWSNPFQIGLALFLLYQQLGVSVFSGVAVMVLLFPINFGITMIIRKWQISQMYYKDERTKMVNEVLNGIKVIKLYAW
;
A
#
# COMPACT_ATOMS: atom_id res chain seq x y z
N ALA A 1 -27.95 17.83 -20.18
CA ALA A 1 -28.13 17.77 -18.72
C ALA A 1 -28.56 16.38 -18.26
N PHE A 2 -29.74 15.88 -18.66
CA PHE A 2 -30.24 14.56 -18.24
C PHE A 2 -29.33 13.39 -18.65
N THR A 3 -28.79 13.41 -19.88
CA THR A 3 -27.85 12.38 -20.37
C THR A 3 -26.53 12.36 -19.60
N MET A 4 -25.96 13.53 -19.29
CA MET A 4 -24.75 13.65 -18.48
C MET A 4 -25.00 13.13 -17.06
N PHE A 5 -26.14 13.47 -16.46
CA PHE A 5 -26.55 12.98 -15.14
C PHE A 5 -26.65 11.44 -15.13
N LEU A 6 -27.40 10.86 -16.07
CA LEU A 6 -27.52 9.40 -16.18
C LEU A 6 -26.16 8.72 -16.41
N SER A 7 -25.29 9.30 -17.23
CA SER A 7 -23.96 8.72 -17.45
C SER A 7 -23.11 8.73 -16.18
N ALA A 8 -23.17 9.80 -15.38
CA ALA A 8 -22.41 9.92 -14.15
C ALA A 8 -22.89 8.92 -13.09
N GLU A 9 -24.21 8.80 -12.91
CA GLU A 9 -24.80 7.82 -11.99
C GLU A 9 -24.46 6.39 -12.40
N PHE A 10 -24.58 6.09 -13.69
CA PHE A 10 -24.25 4.77 -14.22
C PHE A 10 -22.77 4.43 -14.01
N SER A 11 -21.85 5.37 -14.30
CA SER A 11 -20.42 5.19 -14.02
C SER A 11 -20.15 4.98 -12.52
N SER A 12 -20.81 5.72 -11.63
CA SER A 12 -20.68 5.59 -10.18
C SER A 12 -21.13 4.21 -9.68
N LEU A 13 -22.27 3.72 -10.18
CA LEU A 13 -22.80 2.40 -9.87
C LEU A 13 -21.88 1.28 -10.35
N LEU A 14 -21.37 1.37 -11.59
CA LEU A 14 -20.43 0.40 -12.13
C LEU A 14 -19.11 0.37 -11.34
N LEU A 15 -18.60 1.54 -10.96
CA LEU A 15 -17.37 1.64 -10.17
C LEU A 15 -17.57 1.02 -8.78
N SER A 16 -18.70 1.31 -8.13
CA SER A 16 -19.07 0.73 -6.84
C SER A 16 -19.21 -0.79 -6.92
N HIS A 17 -19.85 -1.29 -7.98
CA HIS A 17 -19.99 -2.73 -8.23
C HIS A 17 -18.63 -3.41 -8.48
N TYR A 18 -17.75 -2.76 -9.24
CA TYR A 18 -16.37 -3.22 -9.45
C TYR A 18 -15.63 -3.37 -8.12
N PHE A 19 -15.64 -2.33 -7.27
CA PHE A 19 -14.98 -2.40 -5.96
C PHE A 19 -15.56 -3.51 -5.10
N TYR A 20 -16.89 -3.64 -5.04
CA TYR A 20 -17.55 -4.71 -4.33
C TYR A 20 -17.06 -6.11 -4.77
N LEU A 21 -17.02 -6.37 -6.09
CA LEU A 21 -16.53 -7.63 -6.63
C LEU A 21 -15.07 -7.87 -6.29
N MET A 22 -14.20 -6.86 -6.44
CA MET A 22 -12.78 -7.00 -6.17
C MET A 22 -12.46 -7.19 -4.69
N TYR A 23 -13.16 -6.50 -3.79
CA TYR A 23 -13.03 -6.73 -2.35
C TYR A 23 -13.51 -8.14 -1.96
N ARG A 24 -14.57 -8.65 -2.61
CA ARG A 24 -15.03 -10.03 -2.41
C ARG A 24 -13.98 -11.04 -2.88
N VAL A 25 -13.32 -10.80 -4.01
CA VAL A 25 -12.21 -11.63 -4.49
C VAL A 25 -11.03 -11.55 -3.51
N GLY A 26 -10.63 -10.35 -3.08
CA GLY A 26 -9.54 -10.15 -2.14
C GLY A 26 -9.78 -10.90 -0.81
N THR A 27 -11.00 -10.87 -0.30
CA THR A 27 -11.37 -11.59 0.93
C THR A 27 -11.29 -13.11 0.75
N ARG A 28 -11.67 -13.63 -0.43
CA ARG A 28 -11.48 -15.06 -0.76
C ARG A 28 -10.00 -15.44 -0.82
N VAL A 29 -9.17 -14.60 -1.43
CA VAL A 29 -7.70 -14.79 -1.48
C VAL A 29 -7.13 -14.84 -0.06
N GLN A 30 -7.48 -13.87 0.79
CA GLN A 30 -7.07 -13.83 2.20
C GLN A 30 -7.45 -15.12 2.94
N THR A 31 -8.69 -15.57 2.77
CA THR A 31 -9.20 -16.78 3.43
C THR A 31 -8.44 -18.02 2.97
N CYS A 32 -8.24 -18.18 1.65
CA CYS A 32 -7.48 -19.29 1.07
C CYS A 32 -6.03 -19.32 1.53
N LEU A 33 -5.35 -18.17 1.52
CA LEU A 33 -3.96 -18.06 1.98
C LEU A 33 -3.84 -18.38 3.47
N THR A 34 -4.75 -17.86 4.30
CA THR A 34 -4.77 -18.13 5.75
C THR A 34 -4.96 -19.62 6.01
N ALA A 35 -5.92 -20.26 5.33
CA ALA A 35 -6.14 -21.70 5.43
C ALA A 35 -4.93 -22.52 4.96
N ALA A 36 -4.27 -22.09 3.88
CA ALA A 36 -3.07 -22.76 3.35
C ALA A 36 -1.90 -22.67 4.33
N VAL A 37 -1.64 -21.49 4.91
CA VAL A 37 -0.60 -21.28 5.92
C VAL A 37 -0.92 -22.11 7.16
N TYR A 38 -2.15 -22.08 7.66
CA TYR A 38 -2.58 -22.87 8.81
C TYR A 38 -2.37 -24.37 8.59
N ARG A 39 -2.80 -24.91 7.44
CA ARG A 39 -2.62 -26.32 7.07
C ARG A 39 -1.14 -26.69 6.96
N LYS A 40 -0.29 -25.79 6.45
CA LYS A 40 1.16 -26.00 6.38
C LYS A 40 1.77 -26.05 7.77
N THR A 41 1.39 -25.13 8.66
CA THR A 41 1.86 -25.06 10.04
C THR A 41 1.57 -26.35 10.83
N LEU A 42 0.42 -26.99 10.61
CA LEU A 42 0.09 -28.28 11.24
C LEU A 42 0.95 -29.46 10.75
N ARG A 43 1.63 -29.32 9.60
CA ARG A 43 2.44 -30.38 8.98
C ARG A 43 3.94 -30.04 8.97
N LEU A 44 4.35 -29.00 9.69
CA LEU A 44 5.75 -28.59 9.76
C LEU A 44 6.59 -29.60 10.55
N SER A 45 7.78 -29.92 10.06
CA SER A 45 8.76 -30.74 10.79
C SER A 45 9.33 -29.97 11.98
N ASN A 46 9.84 -30.68 12.98
CA ASN A 46 10.46 -30.06 14.16
C ASN A 46 11.68 -29.19 13.80
N ALA A 47 12.45 -29.54 12.76
CA ALA A 47 13.56 -28.74 12.27
C ALA A 47 13.07 -27.39 11.68
N ALA A 48 12.07 -27.43 10.80
CA ALA A 48 11.51 -26.21 10.20
C ALA A 48 10.76 -25.34 11.23
N ARG A 49 10.19 -25.94 12.28
CA ARG A 49 9.53 -25.22 13.39
C ARG A 49 10.53 -24.50 14.31
N ARG A 50 11.81 -24.89 14.29
CA ARG A 50 12.89 -24.15 14.97
C ARG A 50 13.37 -22.95 14.15
N GLU A 51 13.21 -23.01 12.83
CA GLU A 51 13.62 -21.94 11.92
C GLU A 51 12.58 -20.82 11.81
N LYS A 52 11.29 -21.16 11.91
CA LYS A 52 10.17 -20.20 11.91
C LYS A 52 9.42 -20.22 13.23
N THR A 53 9.50 -19.10 13.95
CA THR A 53 8.80 -18.90 15.21
C THR A 53 7.28 -18.77 15.00
N VAL A 54 6.51 -19.06 16.03
CA VAL A 54 5.05 -18.87 16.01
C VAL A 54 4.70 -17.40 15.74
N GLY A 55 5.50 -16.47 16.29
CA GLY A 55 5.33 -15.03 16.06
C GLY A 55 5.49 -14.64 14.59
N GLU A 56 6.51 -15.17 13.89
CA GLU A 56 6.69 -14.91 12.45
C GLU A 56 5.52 -15.46 11.61
N ILE A 57 4.98 -16.63 11.95
CA ILE A 57 3.83 -17.20 11.25
C ILE A 57 2.56 -16.36 11.47
N VAL A 58 2.34 -15.89 12.70
CA VAL A 58 1.22 -15.00 13.01
C VAL A 58 1.38 -13.66 12.30
N ASN A 59 2.60 -13.11 12.26
CA ASN A 59 2.90 -11.89 11.54
C ASN A 59 2.65 -12.03 10.03
N LEU A 60 3.05 -13.16 9.44
CA LEU A 60 2.76 -13.49 8.04
C LEU A 60 1.26 -13.49 7.76
N MET A 61 0.46 -14.11 8.63
CA MET A 61 -1.00 -14.13 8.48
C MET A 61 -1.66 -12.76 8.69
N ALA A 62 -1.14 -11.97 9.64
CA ALA A 62 -1.74 -10.69 10.02
C ALA A 62 -1.35 -9.53 9.08
N ILE A 63 -0.13 -9.52 8.56
CA ILE A 63 0.40 -8.40 7.75
C ILE A 63 0.44 -8.77 6.28
N ASP A 64 1.15 -9.84 5.92
CA ASP A 64 1.40 -10.15 4.50
C ASP A 64 0.13 -10.60 3.79
N ILE A 65 -0.66 -11.50 4.40
CA ILE A 65 -1.91 -11.97 3.81
C ILE A 65 -2.95 -10.83 3.71
N ASP A 66 -2.99 -9.93 4.71
CA ASP A 66 -3.87 -8.76 4.68
C ASP A 66 -3.49 -7.81 3.52
N ARG A 67 -2.18 -7.58 3.28
CA ARG A 67 -1.71 -6.82 2.12
C ARG A 67 -2.20 -7.40 0.79
N PHE A 68 -2.26 -8.73 0.64
CA PHE A 68 -2.81 -9.34 -0.57
C PHE A 68 -4.30 -9.01 -0.78
N GLN A 69 -5.09 -8.97 0.29
CA GLN A 69 -6.49 -8.52 0.21
C GLN A 69 -6.56 -7.08 -0.29
N GLN A 70 -5.74 -6.18 0.27
CA GLN A 70 -5.76 -4.75 -0.06
C GLN A 70 -5.26 -4.45 -1.48
N ILE A 71 -4.29 -5.21 -2.00
CA ILE A 71 -3.75 -5.01 -3.35
C ILE A 71 -4.73 -5.51 -4.42
N THR A 72 -5.57 -6.50 -4.11
CA THR A 72 -6.45 -7.14 -5.10
C THR A 72 -7.31 -6.16 -5.92
N PRO A 73 -7.99 -5.15 -5.33
CA PRO A 73 -8.74 -4.14 -6.09
C PRO A 73 -7.88 -3.17 -6.90
N GLN A 74 -6.60 -3.03 -6.55
CA GLN A 74 -5.66 -2.15 -7.24
C GLN A 74 -5.05 -2.82 -8.48
N THR A 75 -5.01 -4.16 -8.53
CA THR A 75 -4.33 -4.91 -9.60
C THR A 75 -4.85 -4.55 -11.00
N MET A 76 -6.15 -4.33 -11.20
CA MET A 76 -6.67 -3.98 -12.53
C MET A 76 -6.35 -2.53 -12.94
N GLN A 77 -6.05 -1.64 -11.99
CA GLN A 77 -5.67 -0.27 -12.32
C GLN A 77 -4.32 -0.20 -13.04
N TYR A 78 -3.44 -1.20 -12.84
CA TYR A 78 -2.13 -1.23 -13.52
C TYR A 78 -2.24 -1.26 -15.05
N TRP A 79 -3.26 -1.90 -15.61
CA TRP A 79 -3.49 -1.91 -17.06
C TRP A 79 -4.57 -0.92 -17.50
N SER A 80 -5.58 -0.66 -16.64
CA SER A 80 -6.65 0.29 -16.92
C SER A 80 -6.15 1.74 -17.00
N ASN A 81 -5.25 2.15 -16.11
CA ASN A 81 -4.75 3.53 -16.10
C ASN A 81 -3.93 3.88 -17.35
N PRO A 82 -2.97 3.06 -17.84
CA PRO A 82 -2.30 3.30 -19.11
C PRO A 82 -3.26 3.40 -20.29
N PHE A 83 -4.26 2.51 -20.34
CA PHE A 83 -5.28 2.55 -21.38
C PHE A 83 -6.09 3.85 -21.35
N GLN A 84 -6.52 4.28 -20.17
CA GLN A 84 -7.27 5.52 -19.98
C GLN A 84 -6.45 6.75 -20.38
N ILE A 85 -5.17 6.81 -19.99
CA ILE A 85 -4.26 7.89 -20.39
C ILE A 85 -4.07 7.90 -21.91
N GLY A 86 -3.84 6.73 -22.52
CA GLY A 86 -3.68 6.60 -23.97
C GLY A 86 -4.91 7.07 -24.74
N LEU A 87 -6.11 6.66 -24.31
CA LEU A 87 -7.37 7.09 -24.91
C LEU A 87 -7.58 8.61 -24.76
N ALA A 88 -7.30 9.15 -23.57
CA ALA A 88 -7.41 10.60 -23.34
C ALA A 88 -6.45 11.39 -24.24
N LEU A 89 -5.20 10.94 -24.39
CA LEU A 89 -4.23 11.58 -25.29
C LEU A 89 -4.64 11.48 -26.76
N PHE A 90 -5.20 10.35 -27.18
CA PHE A 90 -5.72 10.18 -28.54
C PHE A 90 -6.85 11.17 -28.83
N LEU A 91 -7.83 11.30 -27.93
CA LEU A 91 -8.94 12.25 -28.08
C LEU A 91 -8.44 13.71 -28.08
N LEU A 92 -7.50 14.05 -27.20
CA LEU A 92 -6.89 15.38 -27.19
C LEU A 92 -6.13 15.67 -28.49
N TYR A 93 -5.42 14.68 -29.03
CA TYR A 93 -4.67 14.83 -30.28
C TYR A 93 -5.61 15.10 -31.46
N GLN A 94 -6.80 14.49 -31.49
CA GLN A 94 -7.80 14.81 -32.52
C GLN A 94 -8.31 16.25 -32.43
N GLN A 95 -8.44 16.80 -31.22
CA GLN A 95 -8.97 18.15 -31.02
C GLN A 95 -7.92 19.26 -31.22
N LEU A 96 -6.67 19.04 -30.81
CA LEU A 96 -5.61 20.06 -30.72
C LEU A 96 -4.40 19.78 -31.63
N GLY A 97 -4.35 18.62 -32.27
CA GLY A 97 -3.22 18.19 -33.10
C GLY A 97 -1.91 18.07 -32.30
N VAL A 98 -0.81 18.52 -32.91
CA VAL A 98 0.55 18.39 -32.38
C VAL A 98 0.78 19.18 -31.08
N SER A 99 -0.09 20.16 -30.77
CA SER A 99 0.03 20.96 -29.54
C SER A 99 0.02 20.11 -28.25
N VAL A 100 -0.65 18.95 -28.28
CA VAL A 100 -0.75 18.02 -27.13
C VAL A 100 0.61 17.56 -26.60
N PHE A 101 1.62 17.43 -27.47
CA PHE A 101 2.95 16.98 -27.04
C PHE A 101 3.62 17.93 -26.05
N SER A 102 3.30 19.24 -26.09
CA SER A 102 3.80 20.20 -25.11
C SER A 102 3.27 19.90 -23.70
N GLY A 103 1.98 19.56 -23.57
CA GLY A 103 1.36 19.18 -22.30
C GLY A 103 1.91 17.84 -21.79
N VAL A 104 2.09 16.86 -22.67
CA VAL A 104 2.73 15.58 -22.33
C VAL A 104 4.15 15.78 -21.82
N ALA A 105 4.93 16.68 -22.45
CA ALA A 105 6.30 16.99 -22.00
C ALA A 105 6.31 17.53 -20.56
N VAL A 106 5.38 18.42 -20.21
CA VAL A 106 5.24 18.93 -18.83
C VAL A 106 4.85 17.80 -17.87
N MET A 107 3.90 16.92 -18.24
CA MET A 107 3.54 15.76 -17.41
C MET A 107 4.73 14.84 -17.18
N VAL A 108 5.50 14.55 -18.22
CA VAL A 108 6.71 13.70 -18.14
C VAL A 108 7.76 14.35 -17.24
N LEU A 109 7.95 15.68 -17.29
CA LEU A 109 8.86 16.42 -16.40
C LEU A 109 8.42 16.41 -14.94
N LEU A 110 7.12 16.31 -14.65
CA LEU A 110 6.63 16.21 -13.28
C LEU A 110 6.98 14.86 -12.63
N PHE A 111 7.15 13.77 -13.40
CA PHE A 111 7.54 12.47 -12.85
C PHE A 111 8.88 12.50 -12.10
N PRO A 112 10.02 12.94 -12.69
CA PRO A 112 11.30 12.98 -12.00
C PRO A 112 11.30 13.97 -10.83
N ILE A 113 10.55 15.08 -10.93
CA ILE A 113 10.42 16.04 -9.83
C ILE A 113 9.73 15.38 -8.63
N ASN A 114 8.57 14.74 -8.84
CA ASN A 114 7.86 14.02 -7.78
C ASN A 114 8.71 12.87 -7.22
N PHE A 115 9.44 12.16 -8.08
CA PHE A 115 10.35 11.09 -7.65
C PHE A 115 11.48 11.64 -6.77
N GLY A 116 12.12 12.74 -7.16
CA GLY A 116 13.16 13.40 -6.38
C GLY A 116 12.66 13.86 -5.00
N ILE A 117 11.49 14.51 -4.96
CA ILE A 117 10.83 14.92 -3.71
C ILE A 117 10.56 13.70 -2.83
N THR A 118 10.01 12.62 -3.40
CA THR A 118 9.72 11.39 -2.66
C THR A 118 10.98 10.76 -2.07
N MET A 119 12.10 10.77 -2.80
CA MET A 119 13.38 10.27 -2.30
C MET A 119 13.93 11.10 -1.13
N ILE A 120 13.77 12.43 -1.18
CA ILE A 120 14.14 13.32 -0.07
C ILE A 120 13.26 13.05 1.15
N ILE A 121 11.94 12.99 0.97
CA ILE A 121 10.98 12.67 2.04
C ILE A 121 11.35 11.33 2.68
N ARG A 122 11.62 10.30 1.87
CA ARG A 122 12.01 8.98 2.37
C ARG A 122 13.29 9.03 3.19
N LYS A 123 14.30 9.79 2.75
CA LYS A 123 15.56 9.98 3.50
C LYS A 123 15.29 10.60 4.88
N TRP A 124 14.49 11.66 4.93
CA TRP A 124 14.12 12.31 6.19
C TRP A 124 13.26 11.41 7.07
N GLN A 125 12.33 10.66 6.50
CA GLN A 125 11.50 9.72 7.22
C GLN A 125 12.33 8.63 7.91
N ILE A 126 13.35 8.10 7.25
CA ILE A 126 14.29 7.12 7.84
C ILE A 126 15.05 7.75 9.02
N SER A 127 15.60 8.95 8.85
CA SER A 127 16.32 9.64 9.94
C SER A 127 15.39 9.94 11.12
N GLN A 128 14.15 10.35 10.84
CA GLN A 128 13.14 10.57 11.87
C GLN A 128 12.80 9.27 12.62
N MET A 129 12.71 8.13 11.93
CA MET A 129 12.45 6.84 12.57
C MET A 129 13.59 6.46 13.52
N TYR A 130 14.85 6.66 13.12
CA TYR A 130 16.01 6.42 13.99
C TYR A 130 15.92 7.19 15.32
N TYR A 131 15.69 8.51 15.29
CA TYR A 131 15.58 9.30 16.52
C TYR A 131 14.35 8.95 17.36
N LYS A 132 13.24 8.57 16.71
CA LYS A 132 12.04 8.07 17.43
C LYS A 132 12.32 6.77 18.17
N ASP A 133 13.09 5.86 17.57
CA ASP A 133 13.46 4.59 18.19
C ASP A 133 14.43 4.80 19.36
N GLU A 134 15.45 5.66 19.22
CA GLU A 134 16.35 6.01 20.33
C GLU A 134 15.61 6.62 21.51
N ARG A 135 14.73 7.59 21.25
CA ARG A 135 13.89 8.19 22.30
C ARG A 135 13.05 7.14 23.02
N THR A 136 12.39 6.27 22.27
CA THR A 136 11.52 5.22 22.84
C THR A 136 12.33 4.25 23.69
N LYS A 137 13.54 3.90 23.25
CA LYS A 137 14.47 3.07 24.02
C LYS A 137 14.91 3.74 25.33
N MET A 138 15.37 4.99 25.29
CA MET A 138 15.79 5.72 26.50
C MET A 138 14.65 5.85 27.51
N VAL A 139 13.44 6.18 27.05
CA VAL A 139 12.26 6.27 27.92
C VAL A 139 11.98 4.92 28.60
N ASN A 140 12.09 3.80 27.87
CA ASN A 140 11.90 2.47 28.45
C ASN A 140 12.98 2.15 29.51
N GLU A 141 14.24 2.51 29.27
CA GLU A 141 15.32 2.32 30.25
C GLU A 141 15.08 3.12 31.53
N VAL A 142 14.69 4.40 31.40
CA VAL A 142 14.34 5.26 32.54
C VAL A 142 13.15 4.71 33.32
N LEU A 143 12.10 4.26 32.64
CA LEU A 143 10.91 3.68 33.29
C LEU A 143 11.24 2.39 34.04
N ASN A 144 12.06 1.51 33.46
CA ASN A 144 12.52 0.30 34.14
C ASN A 144 13.41 0.61 35.36
N GLY A 145 14.22 1.68 35.29
CA GLY A 145 15.11 2.12 36.36
C GLY A 145 14.51 3.14 37.36
N ILE A 146 13.21 3.45 37.28
CA ILE A 146 12.61 4.64 37.91
C ILE A 146 12.82 4.73 39.42
N LYS A 147 12.86 3.59 40.12
CA LYS A 147 13.07 3.53 41.57
C LYS A 147 14.49 3.96 41.96
N VAL A 148 15.49 3.54 41.17
CA VAL A 148 16.89 3.90 41.38
C VAL A 148 17.09 5.39 41.11
N ILE A 149 16.54 5.90 40.01
CA ILE A 149 16.62 7.32 39.64
C ILE A 149 16.04 8.21 40.76
N LYS A 150 14.85 7.86 41.29
CA LYS A 150 14.23 8.56 42.42
C LYS A 150 15.04 8.48 43.72
N LEU A 151 15.75 7.38 43.97
CA LEU A 151 16.61 7.21 45.14
C LEU A 151 17.87 8.10 45.09
N TYR A 152 18.41 8.34 43.89
CA TYR A 152 19.59 9.18 43.69
C TYR A 152 19.25 10.66 43.43
N ALA A 153 17.97 11.04 43.41
CA ALA A 153 17.50 12.39 43.06
C ALA A 153 18.09 12.91 41.74
N TRP A 154 18.22 12.01 40.76
CA TRP A 154 18.71 12.30 39.42
C TRP A 154 17.56 12.60 38.46
#